data_AF-A0A8R1V133-F1
#
_entry.id   AF-A0A8R1V133-F1
#
_cell.length_a   1.000
_cell.length_b   1.000
_cell.length_c   1.000
_cell.angle_alpha   90.00
_cell.angle_beta   90.00
_cell.angle_gamma   90.00
#
_symmetry.space_group_name_H-M   'P 1'
#
loop_
_entity.id
_entity.type
_entity.pdbx_description
1 polymer ?
#
loop_
_entity_poly.entity_id
_entity_poly.type
_entity_poly.pdbx_seq_one_letter_code
_entity_poly.pdbx_strand_id
1 'polypeptide(L)'
;LVLFSTSVKDVDQDEVVKRIAHFKQTGMVKVPEWSDLVKRGVTEDMAPVNPDWYYIRSPVGVNTFRNIYGSKLRRGVQPNGYAKASESVIRKALKRGRKDLDGIAAELRSTAAPAEL
;
A
#
# COMPACT_ATOMS: atom_id res chain seq x y z
N LEU A 1 -7.16 33.32 -6.86
CA LEU A 1 -5.93 32.55 -6.63
C LEU A 1 -6.33 31.12 -6.31
N VAL A 2 -6.34 30.25 -7.32
CA VAL A 2 -6.59 28.81 -7.11
C VAL A 2 -5.28 28.24 -6.59
N LEU A 3 -5.22 27.90 -5.31
CA LEU A 3 -4.12 27.13 -4.74
C LEU A 3 -4.21 25.73 -5.35
N PHE A 4 -3.53 25.53 -6.49
CA PHE A 4 -3.30 24.20 -7.01
C PHE A 4 -2.43 23.48 -5.98
N SER A 5 -3.06 22.63 -5.17
CA SER A 5 -2.36 21.68 -4.32
C SER A 5 -1.56 20.76 -5.25
N THR A 6 -0.25 21.01 -5.31
CA THR A 6 0.69 20.29 -6.17
C THR A 6 1.29 19.07 -5.47
N SER A 7 0.99 18.86 -4.18
CA SER A 7 1.60 17.80 -3.36
C SER A 7 0.56 16.84 -2.77
N VAL A 8 0.85 15.54 -2.87
CA VAL A 8 0.04 14.44 -2.32
C VAL A 8 -0.15 14.54 -0.80
N LYS A 9 0.67 15.34 -0.10
CA LYS A 9 0.60 15.51 1.35
C LYS A 9 -0.54 16.42 1.81
N ASP A 10 -1.11 17.19 0.89
CA ASP A 10 -2.15 18.19 1.19
C ASP A 10 -3.57 17.65 0.94
N VAL A 11 -3.68 16.35 0.61
CA VAL A 11 -4.95 15.66 0.36
C VAL A 11 -5.17 14.63 1.45
N ASP A 12 -6.43 14.45 1.86
CA ASP A 12 -6.80 13.41 2.81
C ASP A 12 -6.34 12.03 2.34
N GLN A 13 -5.68 11.30 3.24
CA GLN A 13 -5.04 10.04 2.93
C GLN A 13 -6.06 9.00 2.42
N ASP A 14 -7.29 9.05 2.92
CA ASP A 14 -8.35 8.11 2.58
C ASP A 14 -8.87 8.34 1.16
N GLU A 15 -8.99 9.61 0.73
CA GLU A 15 -9.32 9.98 -0.65
C GLU A 15 -8.23 9.59 -1.65
N VAL A 16 -6.97 9.76 -1.26
CA VAL A 16 -5.82 9.34 -2.07
C VAL A 16 -5.84 7.83 -2.29
N VAL A 17 -6.13 7.04 -1.25
CA VAL A 17 -6.23 5.57 -1.36
C VAL A 17 -7.38 5.16 -2.27
N LYS A 18 -8.54 5.83 -2.19
CA LYS A 18 -9.69 5.61 -3.09
C LYS A 18 -9.35 5.93 -4.55
N ARG A 19 -8.60 7.01 -4.81
CA ARG A 19 -8.17 7.37 -6.17
C ARG A 19 -7.18 6.35 -6.76
N ILE A 20 -6.27 5.81 -5.96
CA ILE A 20 -5.39 4.69 -6.37
C ILE A 20 -6.21 3.43 -6.67
N ALA A 21 -7.25 3.15 -5.88
CA ALA A 21 -8.13 2.01 -6.15
C ALA A 21 -8.80 2.14 -7.53
N HIS A 22 -9.13 3.35 -7.97
CA HIS A 22 -9.62 3.60 -9.33
C HIS A 22 -8.56 3.28 -10.40
N PHE A 23 -7.27 3.53 -10.14
CA PHE A 23 -6.15 3.09 -11.00
C PHE A 23 -5.95 1.57 -11.09
N LYS A 24 -6.74 0.77 -10.36
CA LYS A 24 -6.77 -0.70 -10.55
C LYS A 24 -7.61 -1.09 -11.76
N GLN A 25 -8.64 -0.31 -12.07
CA GLN A 25 -9.52 -0.56 -13.21
C GLN A 25 -8.77 -0.35 -14.53
N THR A 26 -7.76 0.52 -14.55
CA THR A 26 -6.83 0.69 -15.68
C THR A 26 -5.81 -0.43 -15.82
N GLY A 27 -5.82 -1.46 -14.96
CA GLY A 27 -5.03 -2.69 -15.12
C GLY A 27 -3.52 -2.55 -14.86
N MET A 28 -3.05 -1.37 -14.46
CA MET A 28 -1.63 -1.09 -14.22
C MET A 28 -1.10 -1.75 -12.95
N VAL A 29 -1.96 -1.92 -11.95
CA VAL A 29 -1.58 -2.39 -10.63
C VAL A 29 -1.99 -3.84 -10.46
N LYS A 30 -1.07 -4.77 -10.75
CA LYS A 30 -1.33 -6.21 -10.60
C LYS A 30 -1.28 -6.63 -9.13
N VAL A 31 -2.43 -7.00 -8.58
CA VAL A 31 -2.54 -7.68 -7.28
C VAL A 31 -1.89 -9.07 -7.42
N PRO A 32 -1.03 -9.50 -6.49
CA PRO A 32 -0.47 -10.85 -6.54
C PRO A 32 -1.52 -11.91 -6.19
N GLU A 33 -1.49 -13.05 -6.89
CA GLU A 33 -2.41 -14.18 -6.73
C GLU A 33 -2.46 -14.73 -5.29
N TRP A 34 -1.34 -14.72 -4.57
CA TRP A 34 -1.29 -15.19 -3.18
C TRP A 34 -1.96 -14.23 -2.18
N SER A 35 -2.36 -13.02 -2.59
CA SER A 35 -2.91 -12.01 -1.66
C SER A 35 -4.23 -12.44 -1.00
N ASP A 36 -5.02 -13.28 -1.67
CA ASP A 36 -6.29 -13.79 -1.14
C ASP A 36 -6.10 -14.94 -0.13
N LEU A 37 -4.94 -15.60 -0.19
CA LEU A 37 -4.61 -16.76 0.66
C LEU A 37 -3.88 -16.36 1.95
N VAL A 38 -3.39 -15.12 2.03
CA VAL A 38 -2.44 -14.70 3.06
C VAL A 38 -3.07 -13.76 4.07
N LYS A 39 -2.83 -14.04 5.35
CA LYS A 39 -3.12 -13.12 6.45
C LYS A 39 -2.08 -12.00 6.54
N ARG A 40 -2.52 -10.81 6.94
CA ARG A 40 -1.66 -9.61 7.10
C ARG A 40 -0.53 -9.78 8.12
N GLY A 41 -0.79 -10.55 9.16
CA GLY A 41 0.14 -10.73 10.26
C GLY A 41 -0.15 -11.98 11.06
N VAL A 42 0.67 -12.21 12.07
CA VAL A 42 0.52 -13.35 12.99
C VAL A 42 -0.67 -13.13 13.94
N THR A 43 -1.08 -11.88 14.12
CA THR A 43 -2.09 -11.42 15.08
C THR A 43 -3.52 -11.52 14.56
N GLU A 44 -3.68 -11.65 13.25
CA GLU A 44 -4.96 -11.65 12.57
C GLU A 44 -5.43 -13.09 12.41
N ASP A 45 -6.58 -13.39 13.01
CA ASP A 45 -7.21 -14.71 12.93
C ASP A 45 -8.02 -14.90 11.63
N MET A 46 -8.43 -13.79 11.00
CA MET A 46 -9.24 -13.79 9.78
C MET A 46 -8.53 -13.14 8.60
N ALA A 47 -8.97 -13.50 7.39
CA ALA A 47 -8.53 -12.88 6.16
C ALA A 47 -8.92 -11.38 6.13
N PRO A 48 -8.17 -10.54 5.40
CA PRO A 48 -8.48 -9.12 5.29
C PRO A 48 -9.84 -8.89 4.65
N VAL A 49 -10.71 -8.12 5.32
CA VAL A 49 -12.08 -7.84 4.85
C VAL A 49 -12.10 -7.02 3.57
N ASN A 50 -11.11 -6.16 3.37
CA ASN A 50 -10.97 -5.35 2.17
C ASN A 50 -10.02 -6.06 1.18
N PRO A 51 -10.45 -6.43 -0.04
CA PRO A 51 -9.59 -7.04 -1.06
C PRO A 51 -8.42 -6.13 -1.47
N ASP A 52 -8.56 -4.82 -1.24
CA ASP A 52 -7.60 -3.79 -1.62
C ASP A 52 -6.56 -3.47 -0.54
N TRP A 53 -6.45 -4.31 0.48
CA TRP A 53 -5.59 -4.12 1.65
C TRP A 53 -4.08 -4.06 1.35
N TYR A 54 -3.66 -4.54 0.19
CA TYR A 54 -2.25 -4.81 -0.13
C TYR A 54 -1.42 -3.55 -0.47
N TYR A 55 -2.04 -2.39 -0.63
CA TYR A 55 -1.37 -1.19 -1.12
C TYR A 55 -0.91 -0.28 0.00
N ILE A 56 0.41 -0.22 0.17
CA ILE A 56 1.07 0.69 1.13
C ILE A 56 1.98 1.62 0.31
N ARG A 57 1.65 2.91 0.28
CA ARG A 57 2.53 3.95 -0.29
C ARG A 57 3.18 4.72 0.85
N SER A 58 4.42 4.38 1.20
CA SER A 58 5.23 5.29 2.01
C SER A 58 6.72 4.89 1.92
N PRO A 59 7.66 5.88 1.86
CA PRO A 59 9.11 5.67 1.67
C PRO A 59 9.83 5.09 2.91
N VAL A 60 9.09 4.46 3.81
CA VAL A 60 9.58 4.06 5.13
C VAL A 60 10.11 2.61 5.09
N GLY A 61 11.07 2.31 5.97
CA GLY A 61 11.66 0.97 6.06
C GLY A 61 10.66 -0.12 6.51
N VAL A 62 10.95 -1.35 6.10
CA VAL A 62 10.15 -2.56 6.40
C VAL A 62 9.90 -2.74 7.90
N ASN A 63 10.89 -2.43 8.74
CA ASN A 63 10.78 -2.60 10.20
C ASN A 63 9.75 -1.64 10.81
N THR A 64 9.68 -0.40 10.32
CA THR A 64 8.72 0.59 10.82
C THR A 64 7.30 0.14 10.47
N PHE A 65 7.07 -0.34 9.24
CA PHE A 65 5.77 -0.91 8.88
C PHE A 65 5.42 -2.15 9.72
N ARG A 66 6.42 -2.96 10.06
CA ARG A 66 6.21 -4.13 10.93
C ARG A 66 5.72 -3.73 12.32
N ASN A 67 6.10 -2.54 12.79
CA ASN A 67 5.65 -1.98 14.05
C ASN A 67 4.30 -1.25 13.91
N ILE A 68 4.09 -0.48 12.84
CA ILE A 68 2.83 0.23 12.58
C ILE A 68 1.66 -0.76 12.45
N TYR A 69 1.86 -1.84 11.70
CA TYR A 69 0.84 -2.87 11.49
C TYR A 69 0.92 -4.01 12.50
N GLY A 70 1.87 -3.99 13.44
CA GLY A 70 1.95 -4.99 14.49
C GLY A 70 0.86 -4.74 15.54
N SER A 71 0.34 -5.80 16.14
CA SER A 71 -0.76 -5.70 17.09
C SER A 71 -0.61 -6.68 18.25
N LYS A 72 -1.61 -6.71 19.14
CA LYS A 72 -1.61 -7.54 20.34
C LYS A 72 -2.00 -8.98 19.98
N LEU A 73 -1.08 -9.91 20.19
CA LEU A 73 -1.29 -11.34 19.93
C LEU A 73 -2.03 -12.00 21.09
N ARG A 74 -3.14 -12.65 20.77
CA ARG A 74 -3.86 -13.52 21.71
C ARG A 74 -3.16 -14.87 21.80
N ARG A 75 -2.65 -15.23 22.98
CA ARG A 75 -1.92 -16.49 23.24
C ARG A 75 -2.77 -17.51 24.01
N GLY A 76 -4.10 -17.40 23.89
CA GLY A 76 -5.04 -18.25 24.64
C GLY A 76 -4.99 -17.95 26.13
N VAL A 77 -4.41 -18.88 26.90
CA VAL A 77 -4.34 -18.82 28.38
C VAL A 77 -3.17 -17.94 28.86
N GLN A 78 -2.10 -17.81 28.07
CA GLN A 78 -0.96 -16.98 28.43
C GLN A 78 -1.27 -15.48 28.24
N PRO A 79 -0.73 -14.56 29.08
CA PRO A 79 -0.85 -13.13 28.86
C PRO A 79 -0.48 -12.71 27.44
N ASN A 80 -1.28 -11.79 26.90
CA ASN A 80 -1.15 -11.33 25.54
C ASN A 80 0.12 -10.48 25.37
N GLY A 81 0.94 -10.84 24.37
CA GLY A 81 2.13 -10.09 23.99
C GLY A 81 1.91 -9.23 22.75
N TYR A 82 2.88 -8.38 22.42
CA TYR A 82 2.93 -7.69 21.14
C TYR A 82 3.60 -8.58 20.08
N ALA A 83 3.04 -8.67 18.89
CA ALA A 83 3.67 -9.33 17.76
C ALA A 83 3.68 -8.41 16.54
N LYS A 84 4.82 -8.43 15.85
CA LYS A 84 5.04 -7.63 14.65
C LYS A 84 4.28 -8.23 13.46
N ALA A 85 3.91 -7.39 12.49
CA ALA A 85 3.26 -7.82 11.25
C ALA A 85 4.14 -8.71 10.36
N SER A 86 3.54 -9.33 9.35
CA SER A 86 4.27 -10.20 8.42
C SER A 86 5.28 -9.42 7.56
N GLU A 87 6.55 -9.80 7.66
CA GLU A 87 7.62 -9.15 6.93
C GLU A 87 7.58 -9.40 5.41
N SER A 88 7.25 -10.63 5.01
CA SER A 88 7.28 -11.05 3.61
C SER A 88 6.25 -10.29 2.79
N VAL A 89 5.06 -10.07 3.36
CA VAL A 89 3.97 -9.30 2.76
C VAL A 89 4.38 -7.84 2.58
N ILE A 90 4.91 -7.21 3.63
CA ILE A 90 5.35 -5.80 3.61
C ILE A 90 6.47 -5.58 2.58
N ARG A 91 7.45 -6.48 2.51
CA ARG A 91 8.56 -6.39 1.53
C ARG A 91 8.05 -6.47 0.09
N LYS A 92 7.14 -7.41 -0.18
CA LYS A 92 6.57 -7.58 -1.52
C LYS A 92 5.69 -6.38 -1.90
N ALA A 93 4.92 -5.83 -0.95
CA ALA A 93 4.11 -4.64 -1.15
C ALA A 93 4.97 -3.41 -1.49
N LEU A 94 6.05 -3.18 -0.74
CA LEU A 94 7.00 -2.08 -1.00
C LEU A 94 7.71 -2.20 -2.35
N LYS A 95 8.23 -3.39 -2.66
CA LYS A 95 8.91 -3.63 -3.94
C LYS A 95 7.96 -3.42 -5.13
N ARG A 96 6.70 -3.81 -4.97
CA ARG A 96 5.67 -3.64 -6.00
C ARG A 96 5.26 -2.17 -6.15
N GLY A 97 4.93 -1.50 -5.05
CA GLY A 97 4.54 -0.09 -5.04
C GLY A 97 5.59 0.83 -5.66
N ARG A 98 6.89 0.55 -5.44
CA ARG A 98 7.98 1.28 -6.11
C ARG A 98 7.93 1.12 -7.63
N LYS A 99 7.78 -0.10 -8.14
CA LYS A 99 7.72 -0.37 -9.59
C LYS A 99 6.49 0.27 -10.24
N ASP A 100 5.35 0.24 -9.56
CA ASP A 100 4.12 0.82 -10.10
C ASP A 100 4.22 2.36 -10.17
N LEU A 101 4.89 3.00 -9.20
CA LEU A 101 5.19 4.45 -9.25
C LEU A 101 6.18 4.80 -10.36
N ASP A 102 7.22 4.00 -10.58
CA ASP A 102 8.17 4.20 -11.68
C ASP A 102 7.45 4.07 -13.04
N GLY A 103 6.50 3.15 -13.16
CA GLY A 103 5.65 2.99 -14.35
C GLY A 103 4.74 4.19 -14.60
N ILE A 104 4.03 4.66 -13.56
CA ILE A 104 3.16 5.86 -13.65
C ILE A 104 4.00 7.10 -13.99
N ALA A 105 5.19 7.26 -13.41
CA ALA A 105 6.08 8.37 -13.70
C ALA A 105 6.65 8.31 -15.13
N ALA A 106 6.94 7.12 -15.65
CA ALA A 106 7.37 6.94 -17.04
C ALA A 106 6.24 7.31 -18.03
N GLU A 107 4.99 6.94 -17.71
CA GLU A 107 3.84 7.27 -18.54
C GLU A 107 3.52 8.77 -18.50
N LEU A 108 3.45 9.39 -17.32
CA LEU A 108 3.24 10.83 -17.20
C LEU A 108 4.33 11.63 -17.94
N ARG A 109 5.57 11.13 -18.01
CA ARG A 109 6.64 11.72 -18.86
C ARG A 109 6.41 11.49 -20.35
N SER A 110 5.86 10.35 -20.75
CA SER A 110 5.53 10.04 -22.15
C SER A 110 4.28 10.78 -22.66
N THR A 111 3.33 11.12 -21.78
CA THR A 111 2.14 11.92 -22.12
C THR A 111 2.43 13.43 -22.09
N ALA A 112 3.49 13.86 -21.39
CA ALA A 112 3.90 15.27 -21.27
C ALA A 112 4.80 15.79 -22.40
N ALA A 113 5.09 14.99 -23.44
CA ALA A 113 5.69 15.46 -24.68
C ALA A 113 4.90 14.88 -25.87
N PRO A 114 4.45 15.66 -26.88
CA PRO A 114 4.82 17.05 -27.24
C PRO A 114 3.63 18.04 -27.31
N ALA A 115 3.77 19.22 -26.69
CA ALA A 115 2.93 20.39 -26.96
C ALA A 115 3.79 21.66 -27.02
N GLU A 116 4.82 21.63 -27.86
CA GLU A 116 5.45 22.86 -28.38
C GLU A 116 5.41 22.79 -29.91
N LEU A 117 4.29 23.25 -30.49
CA LEU A 117 4.13 23.99 -31.74
C LEU A 117 2.78 24.73 -31.68
#